data_AF-A0A0Q7YHX1-F1
#
_entry.id   AF-A0A0Q7YHX1-F1
#
_cell.length_a   1.000
_cell.length_b   1.000
_cell.length_c   1.000
_cell.angle_alpha   90.00
_cell.angle_beta   90.00
_cell.angle_gamma   90.00
#
_symmetry.space_group_name_H-M   'P 1'
#
loop_
_entity.id
_entity.type
_entity.pdbx_description
1 polymer ?
#
loop_
_entity_poly.entity_id
_entity_poly.type
_entity_poly.pdbx_seq_one_letter_code
_entity_poly.pdbx_strand_id
1 'polypeptide(L)'
;MTAPDDIAAVRGVLEPGSPALAAFDYLLAHASAAAFEIADSSHGTIRSVAFRAPSDSRPHFSAIANPRHITFYLLSGLPSAHPALFAAASATFGSVTDNRKGEYRVRRHAPQEIDTLLDFLRTQAVWPSRPHDRRFVRRTFEPVSAAHIRRAAQQLVAGYAEHGFGPSTQYDLLFEGHRLPPKAVFGIAATEALGFPVRPVNFTAGDGESCFRILRENGFPIVSKGEALDSEPAIADDEERAWSEGAQRLVTHLRRERATGLAAEKRDAFRARHGRLYCERCEMDPVRTYGKAGEACIEVHHRETHVADMEAGHRTRLEDLMCLCANCHRVAHRELAGKQIGPG
;
A
#
# COMPACT_ATOMS: atom_id res chain seq x y z
N MET A 1 18.52 7.60 -6.49
CA MET A 1 17.35 7.69 -5.59
C MET A 1 17.36 9.10 -5.02
N THR A 2 16.55 10.01 -5.56
CA THR A 2 16.36 11.36 -5.02
C THR A 2 15.50 11.30 -3.76
N ALA A 3 15.84 12.11 -2.76
CA ALA A 3 15.13 12.17 -1.49
C ALA A 3 13.71 12.73 -1.71
N PRO A 4 12.71 12.33 -0.91
CA PRO A 4 11.33 12.80 -1.03
C PRO A 4 11.15 14.33 -1.04
N ASP A 5 12.11 15.07 -0.48
CA ASP A 5 12.07 16.53 -0.30
C ASP A 5 12.33 17.35 -1.58
N ASP A 6 13.02 16.80 -2.59
CA ASP A 6 13.54 17.60 -3.71
C ASP A 6 12.44 18.12 -4.67
N ILE A 7 11.26 17.49 -4.71
CA ILE A 7 10.18 17.86 -5.66
C ILE A 7 9.04 18.63 -4.96
N ALA A 8 9.08 18.76 -3.64
CA ALA A 8 8.02 19.41 -2.86
C ALA A 8 7.80 20.87 -3.28
N ALA A 9 8.89 21.61 -3.54
CA ALA A 9 8.82 23.00 -4.00
C ALA A 9 8.19 23.12 -5.41
N VAL A 10 8.36 22.12 -6.27
CA VAL A 10 7.74 22.09 -7.61
C VAL A 10 6.25 21.80 -7.51
N ARG A 11 5.87 20.82 -6.67
CA ARG A 11 4.47 20.53 -6.37
C ARG A 11 3.73 21.73 -5.79
N GLY A 12 4.37 22.47 -4.88
CA GLY A 12 3.77 23.62 -4.19
C GLY A 12 3.37 24.78 -5.09
N VAL A 13 3.75 24.78 -6.37
CA VAL A 13 3.26 25.77 -7.36
C VAL A 13 1.83 25.47 -7.81
N LEU A 14 1.44 24.20 -7.81
CA LEU A 14 0.14 23.74 -8.29
C LEU A 14 -0.89 23.87 -7.16
N GLU A 15 -2.10 24.29 -7.51
CA GLU A 15 -3.19 24.45 -6.56
C GLU A 15 -3.54 23.08 -5.90
N PRO A 16 -3.61 22.98 -4.56
CA PRO A 16 -3.98 21.75 -3.88
C PRO A 16 -5.34 21.21 -4.34
N GLY A 17 -5.42 19.91 -4.63
CA GLY A 17 -6.64 19.27 -5.12
C GLY A 17 -7.02 19.62 -6.57
N SER A 18 -6.21 20.40 -7.28
CA SER A 18 -6.50 20.76 -8.67
C SER A 18 -6.24 19.61 -9.65
N PRO A 19 -6.95 19.57 -10.80
CA PRO A 19 -6.63 18.64 -11.88
C PRO A 19 -5.18 18.75 -12.37
N ALA A 20 -4.56 19.92 -12.27
CA ALA A 20 -3.19 20.14 -12.69
C ALA A 20 -2.19 19.48 -11.73
N LEU A 21 -2.44 19.55 -10.41
CA LEU A 21 -1.65 18.81 -9.42
C LEU A 21 -1.78 17.31 -9.65
N ALA A 22 -3.01 16.82 -9.83
CA ALA A 22 -3.26 15.42 -10.16
C ALA A 22 -2.53 14.99 -11.45
N ALA A 23 -2.52 15.82 -12.50
CA ALA A 23 -1.79 15.56 -13.73
C ALA A 23 -0.26 15.47 -13.50
N PHE A 24 0.28 16.35 -12.66
CA PHE A 24 1.69 16.34 -12.32
C PHE A 24 2.08 15.07 -11.56
N ASP A 25 1.37 14.75 -10.48
CA ASP A 25 1.66 13.54 -9.69
C ASP A 25 1.44 12.26 -10.50
N TYR A 26 0.46 12.27 -11.40
CA TYR A 26 0.23 11.17 -12.33
C TYR A 26 1.42 10.95 -13.28
N LEU A 27 1.97 12.04 -13.85
CA LEU A 27 3.18 11.97 -14.67
C LEU A 27 4.37 11.44 -13.86
N LEU A 28 4.56 11.89 -12.61
CA LEU A 28 5.64 11.42 -11.74
C LEU A 28 5.51 9.92 -11.41
N ALA A 29 4.28 9.43 -11.19
CA ALA A 29 4.01 8.02 -10.94
C ALA A 29 4.37 7.15 -12.16
N HIS A 30 3.98 7.57 -13.37
CA HIS A 30 4.35 6.88 -14.60
C HIS A 30 5.85 6.95 -14.90
N ALA A 31 6.49 8.10 -14.63
CA ALA A 31 7.94 8.24 -14.79
C ALA A 31 8.69 7.29 -13.85
N SER A 32 8.26 7.21 -12.59
CA SER A 32 8.84 6.27 -11.62
C SER A 32 8.61 4.81 -12.02
N ALA A 33 7.45 4.47 -12.57
CA ALA A 33 7.15 3.12 -13.07
C ALA A 33 8.05 2.72 -14.24
N ALA A 34 8.33 3.66 -15.12
CA ALA A 34 9.26 3.49 -16.24
C ALA A 34 10.74 3.67 -15.84
N ALA A 35 11.04 3.64 -14.53
CA ALA A 35 12.37 3.74 -13.95
C ALA A 35 13.15 5.03 -14.32
N PHE A 36 12.46 6.10 -14.73
CA PHE A 36 13.14 7.39 -14.91
C PHE A 36 13.66 7.90 -13.57
N GLU A 37 14.88 8.42 -13.60
CA GLU A 37 15.36 9.29 -12.54
C GLU A 37 14.71 10.66 -12.68
N ILE A 38 14.07 11.09 -11.59
CA ILE A 38 13.37 12.36 -11.52
C ILE A 38 14.16 13.27 -10.59
N ALA A 39 14.58 14.42 -11.10
CA ALA A 39 15.36 15.41 -10.36
C ALA A 39 14.73 16.79 -10.49
N ASP A 40 14.86 17.61 -9.44
CA ASP A 40 14.57 19.04 -9.52
C ASP A 40 15.51 19.69 -10.56
N SER A 41 14.93 20.42 -11.50
CA SER A 41 15.62 21.20 -12.54
C SER A 41 15.22 22.67 -12.51
N SER A 42 14.71 23.15 -11.38
CA SER A 42 14.26 24.52 -11.16
C SER A 42 15.38 25.54 -11.40
N HIS A 43 15.02 26.69 -11.97
CA HIS A 43 15.97 27.76 -12.24
C HIS A 43 15.30 29.12 -12.00
N GLY A 44 15.87 29.91 -11.08
CA GLY A 44 15.28 31.18 -10.65
C GLY A 44 13.88 30.97 -10.08
N THR A 45 12.87 31.57 -10.72
CA THR A 45 11.45 31.43 -10.35
C THR A 45 10.76 30.25 -11.01
N ILE A 46 11.38 29.63 -12.02
CA ILE A 46 10.81 28.48 -12.73
C ILE A 46 10.97 27.26 -11.82
N ARG A 47 9.86 26.54 -11.62
CA ARG A 47 9.82 25.30 -10.86
C ARG A 47 9.58 24.14 -11.80
N SER A 48 10.53 23.21 -11.88
CA SER A 48 10.49 22.15 -12.88
C SER A 48 11.21 20.90 -12.44
N VAL A 49 10.85 19.78 -13.07
CA VAL A 49 11.54 18.49 -12.93
C VAL A 49 12.06 18.03 -14.28
N ALA A 50 13.20 17.35 -14.27
CA ALA A 50 13.77 16.67 -15.42
C ALA A 50 13.67 15.15 -15.26
N PHE A 51 13.43 14.46 -16.37
CA PHE A 51 13.33 13.00 -16.42
C PHE A 51 14.48 12.43 -17.26
N ARG A 52 15.31 11.62 -16.61
CA ARG A 52 16.45 10.95 -17.23
C ARG A 52 16.25 9.44 -17.22
N ALA A 53 16.33 8.80 -18.39
CA ALA A 53 16.25 7.34 -18.44
C ALA A 53 17.52 6.73 -17.83
N PRO A 54 17.46 5.51 -17.26
CA PRO A 54 18.62 4.88 -16.62
C PRO A 54 19.86 4.74 -17.50
N SER A 55 19.68 4.56 -18.80
CA SER A 55 20.76 4.38 -19.79
C SER A 55 21.38 5.69 -20.27
N ASP A 56 20.78 6.83 -19.94
CA ASP A 56 21.07 8.10 -20.62
C ASP A 56 21.87 9.03 -19.72
N SER A 57 22.84 9.73 -20.30
CA SER A 57 23.68 10.69 -19.57
C SER A 57 23.00 12.05 -19.36
N ARG A 58 21.91 12.33 -20.07
CA ARG A 58 21.17 13.60 -20.04
C ARG A 58 19.67 13.35 -20.00
N PRO A 59 18.88 14.26 -19.43
CA PRO A 59 17.43 14.17 -19.48
C PRO A 59 16.92 14.39 -20.91
N HIS A 60 15.84 13.70 -21.25
CA HIS A 60 15.15 13.82 -22.54
C HIS A 60 13.80 14.54 -22.41
N PHE A 61 13.26 14.59 -21.19
CA PHE A 61 12.00 15.23 -20.89
C PHE A 61 12.13 16.17 -19.70
N SER A 62 11.27 17.18 -19.64
CA SER A 62 11.07 17.97 -18.43
C SER A 62 9.62 18.40 -18.28
N ALA A 63 9.22 18.75 -17.06
CA ALA A 63 7.90 19.31 -16.78
C ALA A 63 8.04 20.53 -15.87
N ILE A 64 7.48 21.65 -16.31
CA ILE A 64 7.38 22.88 -15.52
C ILE A 64 6.02 22.93 -14.85
N ALA A 65 5.99 23.10 -13.54
CA ALA A 65 4.76 23.34 -12.80
C ALA A 65 4.33 24.81 -12.95
N ASN A 66 3.07 25.03 -13.32
CA ASN A 66 2.41 26.34 -13.32
C ASN A 66 1.11 26.21 -12.52
N PRO A 67 0.54 27.30 -11.97
CA PRO A 67 -0.60 27.20 -11.04
C PRO A 67 -1.79 26.38 -11.54
N ARG A 68 -2.05 26.41 -12.87
CA ARG A 68 -3.22 25.78 -13.50
C ARG A 68 -2.91 24.68 -14.51
N HIS A 69 -1.63 24.36 -14.74
CA HIS A 69 -1.21 23.34 -15.69
C HIS A 69 0.26 22.98 -15.51
N ILE A 70 0.66 21.85 -16.07
CA ILE A 70 2.09 21.57 -16.29
C ILE A 70 2.44 21.83 -17.75
N THR A 71 3.63 22.37 -18.01
CA THR A 71 4.17 22.43 -19.37
C THR A 71 5.21 21.34 -19.51
N PHE A 72 4.90 20.32 -20.31
CA PHE A 72 5.80 19.21 -20.62
C PHE A 72 6.66 19.53 -21.82
N TYR A 73 7.94 19.12 -21.79
CA TYR A 73 8.93 19.38 -22.83
C TYR A 73 9.56 18.10 -23.36
N LEU A 74 9.80 18.06 -24.68
CA LEU A 74 10.82 17.19 -25.30
C LEU A 74 12.09 18.03 -25.46
N LEU A 75 13.17 17.64 -24.80
CA LEU A 75 14.43 18.37 -24.80
C LEU A 75 15.23 18.10 -26.09
N SER A 76 16.02 19.08 -26.54
CA SER A 76 16.60 19.16 -27.89
C SER A 76 17.45 17.96 -28.34
N GLY A 77 18.04 17.21 -27.41
CA GLY A 77 18.77 15.97 -27.73
C GLY A 77 17.87 14.86 -28.28
N LEU A 78 16.62 14.79 -27.83
CA LEU A 78 15.71 13.70 -28.18
C LEU A 78 15.16 13.81 -29.62
N PRO A 79 14.67 14.97 -30.12
CA PRO A 79 14.30 15.13 -31.52
C PRO A 79 15.43 14.82 -32.50
N SER A 80 16.68 15.10 -32.12
CA SER A 80 17.85 14.78 -32.96
C SER A 80 18.03 13.26 -33.13
N ALA A 81 17.80 12.49 -32.06
CA ALA A 81 17.83 11.03 -32.11
C ALA A 81 16.57 10.42 -32.77
N HIS A 82 15.45 11.15 -32.76
CA HIS A 82 14.17 10.73 -33.35
C HIS A 82 13.61 11.82 -34.29
N PRO A 83 14.12 11.95 -35.53
CA PRO A 83 13.80 13.10 -36.40
C PRO A 83 12.30 13.25 -36.74
N ALA A 84 11.55 12.15 -36.77
CA ALA A 84 10.10 12.18 -37.04
C ALA A 84 9.25 12.56 -35.81
N LEU A 85 9.83 12.56 -34.61
CA LEU A 85 9.11 12.75 -33.34
C LEU A 85 8.41 14.11 -33.27
N PHE A 86 9.09 15.18 -33.68
CA PHE A 86 8.56 16.54 -33.60
C PHE A 86 7.40 16.76 -34.58
N ALA A 87 7.52 16.24 -35.79
CA ALA A 87 6.44 16.27 -36.78
C ALA A 87 5.23 15.47 -36.28
N ALA A 88 5.45 14.28 -35.72
CA ALA A 88 4.39 13.47 -35.11
C ALA A 88 3.72 14.18 -33.92
N ALA A 89 4.51 14.86 -33.08
CA ALA A 89 4.00 15.61 -31.93
C ALA A 89 3.17 16.82 -32.40
N SER A 90 3.62 17.53 -33.43
CA SER A 90 2.89 18.64 -34.06
C SER A 90 1.55 18.18 -34.62
N ALA A 91 1.53 17.04 -35.31
CA ALA A 91 0.32 16.46 -35.87
C ALA A 91 -0.67 16.03 -34.77
N THR A 92 -0.18 15.53 -33.63
CA THR A 92 -1.02 15.00 -32.54
C THR A 92 -1.56 16.10 -31.62
N PHE A 93 -0.75 17.13 -31.32
CA PHE A 93 -1.06 18.11 -30.27
C PHE A 93 -1.22 19.55 -30.79
N GLY A 94 -1.07 19.77 -32.09
CA GLY A 94 -1.25 21.07 -32.73
C GLY A 94 -0.01 21.95 -32.73
N SER A 95 -0.20 23.28 -32.77
CA SER A 95 0.88 24.24 -33.05
C SER A 95 2.01 24.11 -32.04
N VAL A 96 3.15 23.63 -32.52
CA VAL A 96 4.35 23.54 -31.70
C VAL A 96 5.00 24.91 -31.65
N THR A 97 5.26 25.42 -30.45
CA THR A 97 6.22 26.50 -30.32
C THR A 97 7.61 25.88 -30.29
N ASP A 98 8.26 25.79 -31.44
CA ASP A 98 9.71 25.59 -31.41
C ASP A 98 10.32 26.78 -30.67
N ASN A 99 11.14 26.50 -29.67
CA ASN A 99 11.94 27.55 -29.04
C ASN A 99 13.28 27.65 -29.78
N ARG A 100 14.08 28.68 -29.50
CA ARG A 100 15.42 28.81 -30.12
C ARG A 100 16.36 27.63 -29.85
N LYS A 101 15.95 26.66 -29.02
CA LYS A 101 16.72 25.47 -28.65
C LYS A 101 16.24 24.20 -29.39
N GLY A 102 15.19 24.23 -30.20
CA GLY A 102 14.70 23.03 -30.89
C GLY A 102 13.85 22.10 -30.00
N GLU A 103 13.14 22.65 -29.01
CA GLU A 103 12.37 21.86 -28.03
C GLU A 103 10.87 21.89 -28.32
N TYR A 104 10.20 20.74 -28.17
CA TYR A 104 8.75 20.67 -28.20
C TYR A 104 8.19 20.96 -26.81
N ARG A 105 7.05 21.64 -26.72
CA ARG A 105 6.32 21.77 -25.46
C ARG A 105 4.81 21.68 -25.63
N VAL A 106 4.14 21.16 -24.60
CA VAL A 106 2.68 21.08 -24.53
C VAL A 106 2.18 21.33 -23.11
N ARG A 107 1.05 22.02 -22.98
CA ARG A 107 0.39 22.25 -21.69
C ARG A 107 -0.55 21.11 -21.38
N ARG A 108 -0.48 20.57 -20.15
CA ARG A 108 -1.36 19.50 -19.65
C ARG A 108 -2.09 19.97 -18.39
N HIS A 109 -3.40 19.84 -18.39
CA HIS A 109 -4.27 20.37 -17.34
C HIS A 109 -4.86 19.30 -16.43
N ALA A 110 -4.95 18.05 -16.89
CA ALA A 110 -5.61 16.97 -16.18
C ALA A 110 -4.95 15.60 -16.49
N PRO A 111 -5.14 14.57 -15.63
CA PRO A 111 -4.56 13.24 -15.84
C PRO A 111 -4.87 12.61 -17.20
N GLN A 112 -6.07 12.82 -17.76
CA GLN A 112 -6.46 12.27 -19.05
C GLN A 112 -5.58 12.81 -20.20
N GLU A 113 -5.15 14.05 -20.11
CA GLU A 113 -4.25 14.64 -21.10
C GLU A 113 -2.82 14.08 -20.99
N ILE A 114 -2.43 13.59 -19.80
CA ILE A 114 -1.18 12.87 -19.56
C ILE A 114 -1.25 11.46 -20.16
N ASP A 115 -2.41 10.79 -20.12
CA ASP A 115 -2.58 9.52 -20.84
C ASP A 115 -2.32 9.69 -22.33
N THR A 116 -2.96 10.67 -22.96
CA THR A 116 -2.74 10.96 -24.39
C THR A 116 -1.26 11.24 -24.68
N LEU A 117 -0.59 11.99 -23.82
CA LEU A 117 0.85 12.26 -23.94
C LEU A 117 1.67 10.98 -23.84
N LEU A 118 1.45 10.16 -22.81
CA LEU A 118 2.23 8.95 -22.58
C LEU A 118 1.98 7.90 -23.67
N ASP A 119 0.76 7.77 -24.16
CA ASP A 119 0.43 6.86 -25.25
C ASP A 119 1.08 7.29 -26.57
N PHE A 120 1.13 8.60 -26.84
CA PHE A 120 1.93 9.13 -27.93
C PHE A 120 3.41 8.76 -27.78
N LEU A 121 4.03 9.06 -26.63
CA LEU A 121 5.46 8.80 -26.41
C LEU A 121 5.81 7.30 -26.50
N ARG A 122 4.93 6.42 -26.02
CA ARG A 122 5.08 4.97 -26.15
C ARG A 122 4.97 4.51 -27.60
N THR A 123 4.05 5.09 -28.37
CA THR A 123 3.89 4.79 -29.81
C THR A 123 5.12 5.22 -30.61
N GLN A 124 5.77 6.30 -30.20
CA GLN A 124 7.02 6.77 -30.79
C GLN A 124 8.26 6.04 -30.26
N ALA A 125 8.09 5.04 -29.38
CA ALA A 125 9.17 4.27 -28.74
C ALA A 125 10.20 5.12 -27.97
N VAL A 126 9.82 6.31 -27.50
CA VAL A 126 10.66 7.19 -26.66
C VAL A 126 10.32 7.11 -25.17
N TRP A 127 9.24 6.38 -24.84
CA TRP A 127 8.85 6.07 -23.46
C TRP A 127 8.63 4.56 -23.30
N PRO A 128 9.15 3.93 -22.23
CA PRO A 128 9.00 2.49 -22.00
C PRO A 128 7.52 2.03 -21.98
N SER A 129 7.23 0.95 -22.71
CA SER A 129 5.84 0.56 -23.00
C SER A 129 5.48 -0.84 -22.51
N ARG A 130 6.43 -1.61 -21.95
CA ARG A 130 6.20 -2.99 -21.50
C ARG A 130 5.21 -3.01 -20.32
N PRO A 131 4.51 -4.13 -20.08
CA PRO A 131 3.54 -4.20 -18.99
C PRO A 131 4.09 -3.86 -17.61
N HIS A 132 5.35 -4.17 -17.32
CA HIS A 132 5.98 -3.83 -16.03
C HIS A 132 6.35 -2.34 -15.93
N ASP A 133 6.64 -1.65 -17.04
CA ASP A 133 6.96 -0.22 -17.07
C ASP A 133 5.77 0.67 -16.69
N ARG A 134 4.56 0.09 -16.63
CA ARG A 134 3.32 0.77 -16.27
C ARG A 134 2.95 0.55 -14.80
N ARG A 135 3.67 -0.31 -14.08
CA ARG A 135 3.40 -0.65 -12.68
C ARG A 135 3.99 0.40 -11.76
N PHE A 136 3.14 1.09 -11.01
CA PHE A 136 3.58 2.07 -10.03
C PHE A 136 4.38 1.39 -8.92
N VAL A 137 5.41 2.09 -8.48
CA VAL A 137 6.29 1.64 -7.41
C VAL A 137 5.55 1.68 -6.06
N ARG A 138 5.95 0.82 -5.11
CA ARG A 138 5.28 0.69 -3.81
C ARG A 138 5.02 2.03 -3.12
N ARG A 139 6.02 2.92 -3.09
CA ARG A 139 5.94 4.24 -2.44
C ARG A 139 4.83 5.13 -2.98
N THR A 140 4.43 4.94 -4.25
CA THR A 140 3.32 5.69 -4.86
C THR A 140 2.02 5.46 -4.08
N PHE A 141 1.86 4.29 -3.45
CA PHE A 141 0.65 3.93 -2.71
C PHE A 141 0.72 4.22 -1.21
N GLU A 142 1.78 4.86 -0.70
CA GLU A 142 1.90 5.23 0.72
C GLU A 142 0.73 6.09 1.26
N PRO A 143 0.12 7.01 0.49
CA PRO A 143 -1.06 7.76 0.94
C PRO A 143 -2.34 6.92 1.13
N VAL A 144 -2.38 5.68 0.63
CA VAL A 144 -3.55 4.81 0.75
C VAL A 144 -3.71 4.39 2.21
N SER A 145 -4.89 4.66 2.78
CA SER A 145 -5.17 4.44 4.20
C SER A 145 -6.38 3.53 4.37
N ALA A 146 -6.56 2.97 5.56
CA ALA A 146 -7.74 2.18 5.91
C ALA A 146 -9.06 2.92 5.65
N ALA A 147 -9.08 4.26 5.77
CA ALA A 147 -10.26 5.06 5.48
C ALA A 147 -10.59 5.08 3.98
N HIS A 148 -9.58 5.20 3.11
CA HIS A 148 -9.76 5.09 1.65
C HIS A 148 -10.26 3.69 1.26
N ILE A 149 -9.67 2.64 1.84
CA ILE A 149 -10.04 1.25 1.56
C ILE A 149 -11.50 0.98 2.01
N ARG A 150 -11.89 1.46 3.19
CA ARG A 150 -13.26 1.34 3.71
C ARG A 150 -14.27 1.99 2.77
N ARG A 151 -14.03 3.24 2.35
CA ARG A 151 -14.94 3.95 1.43
C ARG A 151 -15.04 3.27 0.08
N ALA A 152 -13.92 2.79 -0.47
CA ALA A 152 -13.92 2.01 -1.71
C ALA A 152 -14.74 0.72 -1.58
N ALA A 153 -14.59 -0.02 -0.47
CA ALA A 153 -15.37 -1.22 -0.20
C ALA A 153 -16.87 -0.90 -0.07
N GLN A 154 -17.24 0.15 0.65
CA GLN A 154 -18.63 0.61 0.79
C GLN A 154 -19.25 1.00 -0.57
N GLN A 155 -18.50 1.69 -1.44
CA GLN A 155 -18.96 2.02 -2.79
C GLN A 155 -19.26 0.76 -3.61
N LEU A 156 -18.37 -0.24 -3.55
CA LEU A 156 -18.56 -1.50 -4.27
C LEU A 156 -19.76 -2.30 -3.72
N VAL A 157 -19.96 -2.33 -2.40
CA VAL A 157 -21.15 -2.93 -1.78
C VAL A 157 -22.43 -2.23 -2.26
N ALA A 158 -22.40 -0.89 -2.37
CA ALA A 158 -23.51 -0.10 -2.90
C ALA A 158 -23.73 -0.25 -4.42
N GLY A 159 -22.95 -1.09 -5.11
CA GLY A 159 -23.12 -1.37 -6.54
C GLY A 159 -22.41 -0.38 -7.46
N TYR A 160 -21.43 0.39 -6.97
CA TYR A 160 -20.62 1.26 -7.82
C TYR A 160 -19.86 0.45 -8.88
N ALA A 161 -20.18 0.67 -10.16
CA ALA A 161 -19.64 -0.09 -11.28
C ALA A 161 -18.79 0.75 -12.25
N GLU A 162 -18.69 2.07 -12.04
CA GLU A 162 -17.87 2.96 -12.88
C GLU A 162 -16.38 2.84 -12.55
N HIS A 163 -15.82 1.64 -12.76
CA HIS A 163 -14.42 1.34 -12.54
C HIS A 163 -13.88 0.34 -13.57
N GLY A 164 -12.59 0.44 -13.88
CA GLY A 164 -11.95 -0.45 -14.87
C GLY A 164 -11.55 -1.83 -14.35
N PHE A 165 -11.92 -2.21 -13.13
CA PHE A 165 -11.51 -3.47 -12.50
C PHE A 165 -12.53 -4.58 -12.73
N GLY A 166 -12.04 -5.77 -13.09
CA GLY A 166 -12.86 -6.97 -13.23
C GLY A 166 -13.17 -7.66 -11.88
N PRO A 167 -13.99 -8.73 -11.92
CA PRO A 167 -14.32 -9.53 -10.73
C PRO A 167 -13.10 -10.27 -10.16
N SER A 168 -13.19 -10.73 -8.91
CA SER A 168 -12.20 -11.61 -8.30
C SER A 168 -12.16 -12.98 -8.98
N THR A 169 -10.94 -13.46 -9.23
CA THR A 169 -10.70 -14.79 -9.80
C THR A 169 -10.45 -15.83 -8.71
N GLN A 170 -9.44 -15.61 -7.86
CA GLN A 170 -8.96 -16.59 -6.88
C GLN A 170 -9.23 -16.19 -5.42
N TYR A 171 -9.27 -14.89 -5.14
CA TYR A 171 -9.37 -14.36 -3.79
C TYR A 171 -10.41 -13.26 -3.69
N ASP A 172 -11.12 -13.22 -2.56
CA ASP A 172 -12.10 -12.19 -2.22
C ASP A 172 -11.62 -11.41 -1.00
N LEU A 173 -11.90 -10.11 -0.98
CA LEU A 173 -11.77 -9.27 0.20
C LEU A 173 -13.07 -9.34 0.99
N LEU A 174 -12.96 -9.55 2.30
CA LEU A 174 -14.10 -9.56 3.20
C LEU A 174 -14.37 -8.18 3.77
N PHE A 175 -15.61 -7.71 3.67
CA PHE A 175 -16.03 -6.43 4.21
C PHE A 175 -17.52 -6.45 4.57
N GLU A 176 -17.87 -6.33 5.85
CA GLU A 176 -19.26 -6.20 6.34
C GLU A 176 -20.17 -7.31 5.77
N GLY A 177 -19.69 -8.57 5.82
CA GLY A 177 -20.38 -9.75 5.29
C GLY A 177 -20.36 -9.92 3.76
N HIS A 178 -19.74 -9.00 3.01
CA HIS A 178 -19.65 -9.05 1.56
C HIS A 178 -18.28 -9.57 1.08
N ARG A 179 -18.29 -10.20 -0.10
CA ARG A 179 -17.10 -10.63 -0.84
C ARG A 179 -16.87 -9.69 -2.01
N LEU A 180 -15.76 -8.97 -1.96
CA LEU A 180 -15.43 -7.93 -2.93
C LEU A 180 -14.15 -8.29 -3.70
N PRO A 181 -14.00 -7.87 -4.98
CA PRO A 181 -12.75 -8.04 -5.70
C PRO A 181 -11.62 -7.22 -5.05
N PRO A 182 -10.56 -7.82 -4.49
CA PRO A 182 -9.51 -7.08 -3.77
C PRO A 182 -8.83 -6.01 -4.64
N LYS A 183 -8.62 -6.34 -5.93
CA LYS A 183 -7.99 -5.44 -6.89
C LYS A 183 -8.87 -4.21 -7.17
N ALA A 184 -10.19 -4.38 -7.21
CA ALA A 184 -11.12 -3.27 -7.39
C ALA A 184 -11.13 -2.36 -6.17
N VAL A 185 -11.26 -2.95 -4.97
CA VAL A 185 -11.24 -2.21 -3.70
C VAL A 185 -9.97 -1.35 -3.60
N PHE A 186 -8.79 -1.96 -3.81
CA PHE A 186 -7.53 -1.23 -3.73
C PHE A 186 -7.40 -0.16 -4.82
N GLY A 187 -7.79 -0.47 -6.06
CA GLY A 187 -7.68 0.47 -7.17
C GLY A 187 -8.54 1.73 -7.01
N ILE A 188 -9.76 1.57 -6.49
CA ILE A 188 -10.66 2.68 -6.16
C ILE A 188 -10.08 3.48 -4.99
N ALA A 189 -9.66 2.82 -3.92
CA ALA A 189 -9.05 3.47 -2.76
C ALA A 189 -7.78 4.25 -3.13
N ALA A 190 -6.94 3.69 -4.01
CA ALA A 190 -5.73 4.35 -4.49
C ALA A 190 -6.06 5.53 -5.42
N THR A 191 -7.08 5.41 -6.26
CA THR A 191 -7.54 6.54 -7.09
C THR A 191 -7.99 7.71 -6.23
N GLU A 192 -8.74 7.43 -5.17
CA GLU A 192 -9.18 8.45 -4.21
C GLU A 192 -8.00 9.07 -3.46
N ALA A 193 -7.11 8.24 -2.90
CA ALA A 193 -5.98 8.71 -2.08
C ALA A 193 -4.97 9.55 -2.87
N LEU A 194 -4.79 9.25 -4.16
CA LEU A 194 -3.79 9.90 -5.02
C LEU A 194 -4.36 11.07 -5.83
N GLY A 195 -5.69 11.19 -5.91
CA GLY A 195 -6.35 12.23 -6.71
C GLY A 195 -6.21 12.05 -8.22
N PHE A 196 -5.68 10.93 -8.70
CA PHE A 196 -5.57 10.59 -10.12
C PHE A 196 -5.93 9.11 -10.38
N PRO A 197 -6.28 8.74 -11.64
CA PRO A 197 -6.74 7.39 -11.96
C PRO A 197 -5.67 6.31 -11.73
N VAL A 198 -6.00 5.29 -10.93
CA VAL A 198 -5.22 4.05 -10.80
C VAL A 198 -5.98 2.92 -11.50
N ARG A 199 -5.33 2.26 -12.46
CA ARG A 199 -5.94 1.24 -13.34
C ARG A 199 -5.38 -0.16 -13.10
N PRO A 200 -6.02 -1.23 -13.60
CA PRO A 200 -5.53 -2.59 -13.44
C PRO A 200 -4.09 -2.83 -13.93
N VAL A 201 -3.61 -2.04 -14.89
CA VAL A 201 -2.24 -2.13 -15.43
C VAL A 201 -1.19 -1.50 -14.49
N ASN A 202 -1.62 -0.64 -13.55
CA ASN A 202 -0.71 0.11 -12.69
C ASN A 202 -0.23 -0.68 -11.48
N PHE A 203 -0.80 -1.83 -11.20
CA PHE A 203 -0.37 -2.70 -10.12
C PHE A 203 -0.86 -4.12 -10.36
N THR A 204 -0.19 -5.07 -9.73
CA THR A 204 -0.60 -6.45 -9.70
C THR A 204 -1.32 -6.75 -8.38
N ALA A 205 -2.19 -7.76 -8.41
CA ALA A 205 -2.83 -8.28 -7.22
C ALA A 205 -2.66 -9.81 -7.19
N GLY A 206 -2.21 -10.33 -6.05
CA GLY A 206 -1.85 -11.72 -5.83
C GLY A 206 -1.20 -11.88 -4.45
N ASP A 207 -1.09 -13.13 -3.98
CA ASP A 207 -0.51 -13.40 -2.67
C ASP A 207 0.98 -13.01 -2.64
N GLY A 208 1.37 -12.19 -1.66
CA GLY A 208 2.71 -11.59 -1.57
C GLY A 208 2.92 -10.29 -2.35
N GLU A 209 1.95 -9.83 -3.16
CA GLU A 209 2.06 -8.59 -3.92
C GLU A 209 1.67 -7.35 -3.10
N SER A 210 2.11 -6.16 -3.54
CA SER A 210 1.94 -4.90 -2.80
C SER A 210 0.48 -4.59 -2.44
N CYS A 211 -0.46 -4.88 -3.35
CA CYS A 211 -1.89 -4.68 -3.13
C CYS A 211 -2.43 -5.48 -1.93
N PHE A 212 -2.20 -6.79 -1.88
CA PHE A 212 -2.74 -7.66 -0.83
C PHE A 212 -2.14 -7.33 0.53
N ARG A 213 -0.83 -7.02 0.53
CA ARG A 213 -0.13 -6.61 1.73
C ARG A 213 -0.71 -5.30 2.30
N ILE A 214 -0.91 -4.27 1.48
CA ILE A 214 -1.50 -3.00 1.96
C ILE A 214 -2.92 -3.21 2.48
N LEU A 215 -3.75 -4.01 1.80
CA LEU A 215 -5.10 -4.32 2.27
C LEU A 215 -5.07 -5.03 3.63
N ARG A 216 -4.25 -6.08 3.79
CA ARG A 216 -4.11 -6.83 5.05
C ARG A 216 -3.52 -5.98 6.18
N GLU A 217 -2.47 -5.19 5.91
CA GLU A 217 -1.84 -4.26 6.87
C GLU A 217 -2.86 -3.21 7.38
N ASN A 218 -3.87 -2.87 6.58
CA ASN A 218 -4.95 -1.95 6.96
C ASN A 218 -6.19 -2.66 7.55
N GLY A 219 -6.11 -3.96 7.84
CA GLY A 219 -7.18 -4.72 8.47
C GLY A 219 -8.31 -5.11 7.51
N PHE A 220 -8.01 -5.31 6.22
CA PHE A 220 -8.97 -5.81 5.21
C PHE A 220 -8.56 -7.21 4.73
N PRO A 221 -9.19 -8.25 5.28
CA PRO A 221 -8.75 -9.62 5.06
C PRO A 221 -9.17 -10.16 3.71
N ILE A 222 -8.30 -11.01 3.18
CA ILE A 222 -8.42 -11.58 1.85
C ILE A 222 -8.40 -13.09 2.00
N VAL A 223 -9.48 -13.73 1.57
CA VAL A 223 -9.73 -15.17 1.67
C VAL A 223 -9.76 -15.80 0.28
N SER A 224 -9.61 -17.12 0.21
CA SER A 224 -9.75 -17.83 -1.05
C SER A 224 -11.22 -17.88 -1.46
N LYS A 225 -11.46 -17.95 -2.78
CA LYS A 225 -12.82 -18.05 -3.31
C LYS A 225 -13.45 -19.39 -2.89
N GLY A 226 -14.66 -19.35 -2.35
CA GLY A 226 -15.41 -20.53 -1.89
C GLY A 226 -15.06 -21.02 -0.49
N GLU A 227 -14.10 -20.39 0.20
CA GLU A 227 -13.89 -20.59 1.64
C GLU A 227 -15.16 -20.16 2.38
N ALA A 228 -15.71 -20.94 3.32
CA ALA A 228 -16.93 -20.56 4.03
C ALA A 228 -16.68 -19.29 4.87
N LEU A 229 -17.63 -18.35 4.85
CA LEU A 229 -17.62 -17.19 5.75
C LEU A 229 -18.07 -17.66 7.13
N ASP A 230 -17.13 -18.07 7.98
CA ASP A 230 -17.35 -17.89 9.41
C ASP A 230 -17.07 -16.40 9.71
N SER A 231 -18.04 -15.74 10.33
CA SER A 231 -18.22 -14.30 10.43
C SER A 231 -16.95 -13.51 10.80
N GLU A 232 -16.62 -12.54 9.94
CA GLU A 232 -15.68 -11.39 10.07
C GLU A 232 -14.26 -11.60 10.64
N PRO A 233 -13.27 -10.83 10.15
CA PRO A 233 -11.91 -11.35 10.12
C PRO A 233 -10.98 -10.73 11.19
N ALA A 234 -10.18 -11.57 11.85
CA ALA A 234 -9.25 -11.19 12.91
C ALA A 234 -7.81 -10.93 12.42
N ILE A 235 -7.18 -9.90 12.99
CA ILE A 235 -5.79 -9.47 12.76
C ILE A 235 -4.81 -10.55 13.25
N ALA A 236 -3.81 -10.92 12.42
CA ALA A 236 -2.81 -11.93 12.73
C ALA A 236 -1.62 -11.37 13.51
N ASP A 237 -1.19 -12.11 14.54
CA ASP A 237 0.14 -12.02 15.13
C ASP A 237 1.08 -13.02 14.41
N ASP A 238 2.28 -12.53 14.05
CA ASP A 238 3.29 -13.13 13.17
C ASP A 238 4.26 -13.99 13.98
N GLU A 239 3.91 -15.23 14.39
CA GLU A 239 4.92 -16.08 15.02
C GLU A 239 4.65 -17.60 15.00
N GLU A 240 4.48 -18.18 13.81
CA GLU A 240 4.71 -19.62 13.64
C GLU A 240 5.38 -19.93 12.29
N ARG A 241 6.59 -19.37 12.10
CA ARG A 241 7.51 -19.82 11.05
C ARG A 241 8.33 -21.01 11.57
N ALA A 242 7.78 -22.22 11.46
CA ALA A 242 8.60 -23.43 11.54
C ALA A 242 9.25 -23.67 10.17
N TRP A 243 10.56 -23.44 10.06
CA TRP A 243 11.34 -23.79 8.88
C TRP A 243 11.70 -25.27 8.93
N SER A 244 11.30 -26.03 7.92
CA SER A 244 11.94 -27.30 7.56
C SER A 244 12.50 -27.16 6.15
N GLU A 245 13.81 -27.31 6.06
CA GLU A 245 14.58 -27.25 4.82
C GLU A 245 14.12 -28.40 3.90
N GLY A 246 13.59 -28.05 2.72
CA GLY A 246 13.41 -29.01 1.63
C GLY A 246 12.13 -29.85 1.62
N ALA A 247 10.95 -29.23 1.59
CA ALA A 247 9.80 -29.64 0.77
C ALA A 247 8.62 -28.72 1.09
N GLN A 248 8.16 -27.93 0.11
CA GLN A 248 6.96 -27.10 0.28
C GLN A 248 5.70 -27.98 0.29
N ARG A 249 5.30 -28.40 1.48
CA ARG A 249 3.92 -28.77 1.81
C ARG A 249 3.50 -27.89 2.98
N LEU A 250 2.68 -26.88 2.71
CA LEU A 250 2.15 -26.03 3.77
C LEU A 250 0.89 -26.68 4.34
N VAL A 251 1.05 -27.24 5.54
CA VAL A 251 0.01 -27.83 6.37
C VAL A 251 -0.87 -26.71 6.93
N THR A 252 -2.16 -26.78 6.62
CA THR A 252 -3.25 -25.96 7.17
C THR A 252 -3.40 -26.15 8.67
N HIS A 253 -3.50 -25.07 9.44
CA HIS A 253 -4.14 -25.12 10.76
C HIS A 253 -5.13 -23.97 10.99
N LEU A 254 -6.37 -24.40 11.16
CA LEU A 254 -7.54 -23.73 11.71
C LEU A 254 -7.20 -22.83 12.91
N ARG A 255 -7.54 -21.53 12.84
CA ARG A 255 -7.43 -20.60 13.96
C ARG A 255 -8.83 -20.26 14.50
N ARG A 256 -9.12 -20.84 15.67
CA ARG A 256 -10.28 -20.58 16.55
C ARG A 256 -10.39 -19.09 16.94
N GLU A 257 -11.63 -18.61 16.99
CA GLU A 257 -12.10 -17.28 17.40
C GLU A 257 -11.48 -16.78 18.72
N ARG A 258 -11.18 -15.48 18.84
CA ARG A 258 -11.00 -14.83 20.15
C ARG A 258 -11.65 -13.45 20.18
N ALA A 259 -12.40 -13.21 21.25
CA ALA A 259 -12.95 -11.92 21.64
C ALA A 259 -11.81 -10.92 21.95
N THR A 260 -11.46 -10.08 20.97
CA THR A 260 -10.46 -9.00 21.09
C THR A 260 -10.76 -8.00 22.20
N GLY A 261 -12.03 -7.88 22.62
CA GLY A 261 -12.43 -7.08 23.78
C GLY A 261 -11.86 -7.59 25.10
N LEU A 262 -11.76 -8.90 25.30
CA LEU A 262 -11.43 -9.48 26.61
C LEU A 262 -9.96 -9.27 26.99
N ALA A 263 -9.05 -9.27 26.02
CA ALA A 263 -7.63 -8.97 26.26
C ALA A 263 -7.37 -7.48 26.52
N ALA A 264 -8.12 -6.59 25.87
CA ALA A 264 -8.08 -5.17 26.20
C ALA A 264 -8.67 -4.91 27.60
N GLU A 265 -9.86 -5.45 27.86
CA GLU A 265 -10.56 -5.35 29.14
C GLU A 265 -9.73 -5.92 30.30
N LYS A 266 -9.03 -7.05 30.09
CA LYS A 266 -8.11 -7.60 31.09
C LYS A 266 -6.96 -6.65 31.41
N ARG A 267 -6.33 -6.05 30.39
CA ARG A 267 -5.22 -5.09 30.61
C ARG A 267 -5.72 -3.84 31.32
N ASP A 268 -6.90 -3.35 30.98
CA ASP A 268 -7.50 -2.18 31.62
C ASP A 268 -7.91 -2.46 33.06
N ALA A 269 -8.55 -3.61 33.33
CA ALA A 269 -8.86 -4.05 34.68
C ALA A 269 -7.59 -4.24 35.54
N PHE A 270 -6.52 -4.78 34.94
CA PHE A 270 -5.24 -4.93 35.61
C PHE A 270 -4.61 -3.57 35.96
N ARG A 271 -4.61 -2.62 35.02
CA ARG A 271 -4.15 -1.24 35.25
C ARG A 271 -4.96 -0.55 36.34
N ALA A 272 -6.29 -0.67 36.29
CA ALA A 272 -7.17 -0.06 37.29
C ALA A 272 -6.91 -0.58 38.71
N ARG A 273 -6.63 -1.89 38.84
CA ARG A 273 -6.37 -2.53 40.14
C ARG A 273 -4.96 -2.29 40.68
N HIS A 274 -3.95 -2.27 39.81
CA HIS A 274 -2.54 -2.28 40.20
C HIS A 274 -1.77 -1.01 39.85
N GLY A 275 -2.41 -0.04 39.19
CA GLY A 275 -1.86 1.26 38.78
C GLY A 275 -0.91 1.22 37.57
N ARG A 276 -0.44 0.03 37.18
CA ARG A 276 0.51 -0.18 36.08
C ARG A 276 0.43 -1.61 35.54
N LEU A 277 0.95 -1.83 34.34
CA LEU A 277 0.97 -3.14 33.67
C LEU A 277 2.34 -3.81 33.82
N TYR A 278 2.39 -4.96 34.49
CA TYR A 278 3.60 -5.76 34.67
C TYR A 278 3.26 -7.25 34.54
N CYS A 279 4.28 -8.09 34.36
CA CYS A 279 4.11 -9.53 34.22
C CYS A 279 3.63 -10.15 35.54
N GLU A 280 2.49 -10.85 35.54
CA GLU A 280 1.95 -11.55 36.71
C GLU A 280 2.84 -12.72 37.20
N ARG A 281 3.77 -13.20 36.36
CA ARG A 281 4.66 -14.34 36.68
C ARG A 281 6.02 -13.93 37.23
N CYS A 282 6.70 -12.99 36.57
CA CYS A 282 8.07 -12.60 36.93
C CYS A 282 8.18 -11.18 37.47
N GLU A 283 7.05 -10.49 37.62
CA GLU A 283 6.94 -9.11 38.12
C GLU A 283 7.69 -8.05 37.29
N MET A 284 8.22 -8.45 36.12
CA MET A 284 8.89 -7.54 35.21
C MET A 284 7.94 -6.43 34.75
N ASP A 285 8.35 -5.20 34.99
CA ASP A 285 7.70 -3.98 34.53
C ASP A 285 8.48 -3.42 33.32
N PRO A 286 8.00 -3.65 32.09
CA PRO A 286 8.71 -3.22 30.89
C PRO A 286 8.68 -1.70 30.72
N VAL A 287 7.77 -0.97 31.37
CA VAL A 287 7.73 0.50 31.29
C VAL A 287 8.90 1.12 32.02
N ARG A 288 9.38 0.50 33.12
CA ARG A 288 10.61 0.93 33.81
C ARG A 288 11.86 0.79 32.95
N THR A 289 11.86 -0.13 31.99
CA THR A 289 13.03 -0.43 31.14
C THR A 289 12.95 0.28 29.79
N TYR A 290 11.78 0.30 29.15
CA TYR A 290 11.58 0.73 27.77
C TYR A 290 10.71 1.99 27.64
N GLY A 291 10.32 2.62 28.75
CA GLY A 291 9.41 3.76 28.77
C GLY A 291 7.99 3.39 28.35
N LYS A 292 7.17 4.38 27.96
CA LYS A 292 5.73 4.21 27.68
C LYS A 292 5.43 3.14 26.61
N ALA A 293 6.33 2.94 25.64
CA ALA A 293 6.19 1.90 24.62
C ALA A 293 6.34 0.48 25.18
N GLY A 294 6.96 0.31 26.37
CA GLY A 294 7.17 -0.97 27.01
C GLY A 294 5.89 -1.72 27.38
N GLU A 295 4.74 -1.05 27.49
CA GLU A 295 3.46 -1.73 27.74
C GLU A 295 3.10 -2.74 26.63
N ALA A 296 3.60 -2.54 25.41
CA ALA A 296 3.42 -3.49 24.31
C ALA A 296 4.08 -4.85 24.57
N CYS A 297 5.03 -4.93 25.52
CA CYS A 297 5.69 -6.18 25.90
C CYS A 297 4.85 -7.08 26.82
N ILE A 298 3.67 -6.63 27.26
CA ILE A 298 2.74 -7.42 28.09
C ILE A 298 1.56 -7.92 27.26
N GLU A 299 1.48 -9.23 27.14
CA GLU A 299 0.48 -9.99 26.39
C GLU A 299 -0.51 -10.66 27.35
N VAL A 300 -1.73 -10.94 26.89
CA VAL A 300 -2.77 -11.61 27.69
C VAL A 300 -2.89 -13.08 27.28
N HIS A 301 -2.75 -13.96 28.26
CA HIS A 301 -2.72 -15.41 28.12
C HIS A 301 -3.81 -16.08 28.96
N HIS A 302 -4.29 -17.24 28.53
CA HIS A 302 -5.23 -18.05 29.32
C HIS A 302 -4.46 -18.87 30.35
N ARG A 303 -4.89 -18.85 31.61
CA ARG A 303 -4.12 -19.45 32.72
C ARG A 303 -3.91 -20.95 32.56
N GLU A 304 -4.94 -21.69 32.14
CA GLU A 304 -4.95 -23.16 32.26
C GLU A 304 -5.16 -23.90 30.94
N THR A 305 -5.64 -23.23 29.89
CA THR A 305 -6.08 -23.89 28.66
C THR A 305 -5.46 -23.23 27.44
N HIS A 306 -4.89 -24.04 26.54
CA HIS A 306 -4.46 -23.55 25.25
C HIS A 306 -5.70 -23.24 24.41
N VAL A 307 -5.76 -22.07 23.79
CA VAL A 307 -6.97 -21.67 23.05
C VAL A 307 -7.26 -22.59 21.86
N ALA A 308 -6.24 -23.29 21.35
CA ALA A 308 -6.44 -24.31 20.31
C ALA A 308 -7.28 -25.50 20.80
N ASP A 309 -7.43 -25.71 22.11
CA ASP A 309 -8.12 -26.86 22.72
C ASP A 309 -9.54 -26.53 23.20
N MET A 310 -9.97 -25.27 23.15
CA MET A 310 -11.27 -24.83 23.71
C MET A 310 -12.47 -25.17 22.83
N GLU A 311 -13.40 -26.00 23.30
CA GLU A 311 -14.64 -26.35 22.59
C GLU A 311 -15.50 -25.14 22.17
N ALA A 312 -16.32 -25.33 21.13
CA ALA A 312 -17.22 -24.30 20.64
C ALA A 312 -18.22 -23.86 21.74
N GLY A 313 -18.30 -22.56 22.02
CA GLY A 313 -19.16 -22.00 23.08
C GLY A 313 -18.48 -21.82 24.45
N HIS A 314 -17.17 -22.06 24.57
CA HIS A 314 -16.42 -21.81 25.79
C HIS A 314 -16.49 -20.33 26.22
N ARG A 315 -16.97 -20.06 27.43
CA ARG A 315 -17.10 -18.70 27.97
C ARG A 315 -15.88 -18.35 28.82
N THR A 316 -14.98 -17.54 28.27
CA THR A 316 -13.83 -17.01 29.00
C THR A 316 -14.22 -15.82 29.88
N ARG A 317 -13.80 -15.84 31.15
CA ARG A 317 -13.90 -14.71 32.09
C ARG A 317 -12.54 -14.03 32.25
N LEU A 318 -12.53 -12.78 32.74
CA LEU A 318 -11.27 -12.05 33.00
C LEU A 318 -10.35 -12.74 34.02
N GLU A 319 -10.92 -13.54 34.92
CA GLU A 319 -10.18 -14.36 35.90
C GLU A 319 -9.40 -15.49 35.24
N ASP A 320 -9.88 -16.02 34.11
CA ASP A 320 -9.22 -17.09 33.34
C ASP A 320 -8.01 -16.57 32.54
N LEU A 321 -7.78 -15.26 32.58
CA LEU A 321 -6.71 -14.58 31.88
C LEU A 321 -5.62 -14.08 32.81
N MET A 322 -4.41 -13.96 32.28
CA MET A 322 -3.26 -13.38 32.94
C MET A 322 -2.40 -12.54 32.00
N CYS A 323 -1.82 -11.46 32.51
CA CYS A 323 -0.89 -10.58 31.83
C CYS A 323 0.55 -11.10 31.99
N LEU A 324 1.22 -11.46 30.90
CA LEU A 324 2.57 -12.01 30.87
C LEU A 324 3.49 -11.18 29.98
N CYS A 325 4.78 -11.09 30.32
CA CYS A 325 5.76 -10.57 29.37
C CYS A 325 6.02 -11.57 28.23
N ALA A 326 6.50 -11.09 27.09
CA ALA A 326 6.82 -11.94 25.92
C ALA A 326 7.61 -13.21 26.26
N ASN A 327 8.60 -13.12 27.17
CA ASN A 327 9.37 -14.29 27.60
C ASN A 327 8.54 -15.28 28.42
N CYS A 328 7.80 -14.81 29.43
CA CYS A 328 6.96 -15.67 30.26
C CYS A 328 5.77 -16.24 29.48
N HIS A 329 5.28 -15.49 28.47
CA HIS A 329 4.25 -15.94 27.56
C HIS A 329 4.71 -17.18 26.78
N ARG A 330 5.92 -17.12 26.19
CA ARG A 330 6.55 -18.27 25.51
C ARG A 330 6.75 -19.47 26.43
N VAL A 331 7.19 -19.24 27.67
CA VAL A 331 7.37 -20.32 28.65
C VAL A 331 6.03 -20.96 29.01
N ALA A 332 4.97 -20.17 29.23
CA ALA A 332 3.64 -20.69 29.53
C ALA A 332 3.08 -21.55 28.40
N HIS A 333 3.25 -21.15 27.14
CA HIS A 333 2.87 -21.98 26.00
C HIS A 333 3.60 -23.34 25.98
N ARG A 334 4.91 -23.36 26.28
CA ARG A 334 5.68 -24.62 26.34
C ARG A 334 5.26 -25.52 27.51
N GLU A 335 4.97 -24.95 28.67
CA GLU A 335 4.53 -25.69 29.85
C GLU A 335 3.14 -26.31 29.65
N LEU A 336 2.23 -25.60 28.97
CA LEU A 336 0.91 -26.12 28.63
C LEU A 336 0.99 -27.22 27.55
N ALA A 337 1.87 -27.09 26.57
CA ALA A 337 2.13 -28.14 25.60
C ALA A 337 2.74 -29.40 26.25
N GLY A 338 3.58 -29.24 27.28
CA GLY A 338 4.19 -30.34 28.02
C GLY A 338 3.25 -31.10 28.97
N LYS A 339 2.14 -30.48 29.40
CA LYS A 339 1.10 -31.15 30.23
C LYS A 339 0.26 -32.17 29.45
N GLN A 340 0.32 -32.18 28.11
CA GLN A 340 -0.42 -33.13 27.28
C GLN A 340 0.30 -34.46 27.02
N ILE A 341 1.49 -34.69 27.59
CA ILE A 341 2.22 -35.95 27.44
C ILE A 341 2.49 -36.59 28.81
N GLY A 342 1.54 -37.40 29.27
CA GLY A 342 1.77 -38.59 30.13
C GLY A 342 0.85 -38.74 31.37
N PRO A 343 0.56 -39.98 31.85
CA PRO A 343 0.59 -41.30 31.19
C PRO A 343 -0.80 -41.99 31.16
N GLY A 344 -0.91 -42.99 30.28
CA GLY A 344 -1.61 -44.27 30.53
C GLY A 344 -3.12 -44.24 30.73
#